data_AF-A0A928X0B6-F1
#
_entry.id   AF-A0A928X0B6-F1
#
_cell.length_a   1.000
_cell.length_b   1.000
_cell.length_c   1.000
_cell.angle_alpha   90.00
_cell.angle_beta   90.00
_cell.angle_gamma   90.00
#
_symmetry.space_group_name_H-M   'P 1'
#
loop_
_entity.id
_entity.type
_entity.pdbx_description
1 polymer ?
#
loop_
_entity_poly.entity_id
_entity_poly.type
_entity_poly.pdbx_seq_one_letter_code
_entity_poly.pdbx_strand_id
1 'polypeptide(L)'
;MVSISGQPRQWNNLSCQQGEASAVATRCIICGSFHSTQDHWRLMAEAEMPQNPADLIDDLVKMRMYQPSAIETADAISQAELRTALFISKVGQGKPHREKLVRDLIQLAGGLDQAFSAAFGPKAGEFFTDAKRISQVTRRKFLQNVAVGAALVTLANCADTPEQAAQTTDDPEAKGTGALEKTDLKVAFLPITCATPIIMSKPLGFYEKQGLNVELMKYSSWSVVRDAAIAGELDAYHMLAPMPIAMSLGLGSTPFSVKLASIENNNGQGIAVAKKHLGAVNGPADFKGMTIGIPYDYSNHNLLLRYYLATGGLDPDNDVKLLILPPPDAIAKMSTGQIDAFILPDNFTQRVVQDDIGFIHLLTKDLWSGHPCCAFVAAQNWIDENPNTFRALNKAIIDGATYANQPANRMEIAAAIAPREYLNQPLPVLEAVMTGKFDDGQGNSFDIPDRIYFDPYPWKSFASWITTQLVRWDYTSGDKIADGGKDFFLTDLARELAKELGVDAPEEITRIEKMQFGDFDPDNAEDYLKNQIDKFGV
;
A
#
# COMPACT_ATOMS: atom_id res chain seq x y z
N MET A 1 -40.47 -34.17 -63.00
CA MET A 1 -40.38 -35.65 -62.96
C MET A 1 -39.29 -36.02 -61.98
N VAL A 2 -39.61 -36.85 -60.99
CA VAL A 2 -38.64 -37.52 -60.12
C VAL A 2 -38.06 -38.73 -60.87
N SER A 3 -36.75 -39.00 -60.72
CA SER A 3 -36.10 -40.34 -60.77
C SER A 3 -34.58 -40.12 -60.82
N ILE A 4 -33.81 -40.30 -59.73
CA ILE A 4 -33.18 -41.53 -59.22
C ILE A 4 -32.08 -42.15 -60.13
N SER A 5 -30.86 -42.15 -59.56
CA SER A 5 -29.75 -43.12 -59.66
C SER A 5 -28.80 -43.16 -60.87
N GLY A 6 -27.50 -43.16 -60.55
CA GLY A 6 -26.41 -43.63 -61.41
C GLY A 6 -25.04 -43.24 -60.86
N GLN A 7 -24.40 -44.09 -60.04
CA GLN A 7 -22.99 -43.93 -59.67
C GLN A 7 -22.07 -43.97 -60.91
N PRO A 8 -20.96 -43.21 -60.92
CA PRO A 8 -19.91 -43.38 -61.92
C PRO A 8 -19.10 -44.66 -61.63
N ARG A 9 -18.99 -45.53 -62.64
CA ARG A 9 -18.12 -46.72 -62.64
C ARG A 9 -16.66 -46.28 -62.73
N GLN A 10 -15.86 -46.66 -61.74
CA GLN A 10 -14.40 -46.65 -61.84
C GLN A 10 -13.93 -47.65 -62.90
N TRP A 11 -12.94 -47.26 -63.70
CA TRP A 11 -11.94 -48.17 -64.24
C TRP A 11 -10.55 -47.52 -64.10
N ASN A 12 -9.75 -48.10 -63.20
CA ASN A 12 -8.29 -48.07 -63.12
C ASN A 12 -7.53 -46.93 -63.84
N ASN A 13 -7.27 -45.87 -63.06
CA ASN A 13 -5.98 -45.18 -62.91
C ASN A 13 -5.28 -44.47 -64.08
N LEU A 14 -5.90 -44.17 -65.22
CA LEU A 14 -5.37 -43.15 -66.16
C LEU A 14 -6.48 -42.43 -66.94
N SER A 15 -6.77 -41.17 -66.62
CA SER A 15 -7.43 -40.27 -67.59
C SER A 15 -6.36 -39.48 -68.35
N CYS A 16 -6.21 -39.73 -69.65
CA CYS A 16 -5.46 -38.86 -70.54
C CYS A 16 -6.25 -37.56 -70.77
N GLN A 17 -5.82 -36.46 -70.16
CA GLN A 17 -6.20 -35.13 -70.64
C GLN A 17 -4.94 -34.43 -71.18
N GLN A 18 -5.03 -33.98 -72.43
CA GLN A 18 -3.99 -33.17 -73.10
C GLN A 18 -3.78 -31.87 -72.32
N GLY A 19 -2.55 -31.57 -71.90
CA GLY A 19 -2.22 -30.33 -71.20
C GLY A 19 -2.00 -29.16 -72.15
N GLU A 20 -2.53 -27.98 -71.82
CA GLU A 20 -2.27 -26.71 -72.52
C GLU A 20 -0.86 -26.20 -72.24
N ALA A 21 -0.20 -25.58 -73.24
CA ALA A 21 1.16 -25.06 -73.10
C ALA A 21 1.30 -23.96 -72.02
N SER A 22 0.20 -23.29 -71.68
CA SER A 22 0.11 -22.32 -70.57
C SER A 22 0.25 -22.94 -69.20
N ALA A 23 0.09 -24.27 -69.06
CA ALA A 23 0.21 -25.02 -67.82
C ALA A 23 1.65 -25.52 -67.55
N VAL A 24 2.59 -25.26 -68.47
CA VAL A 24 3.99 -25.69 -68.30
C VAL A 24 4.69 -24.78 -67.30
N ALA A 25 5.14 -25.36 -66.19
CA ALA A 25 5.87 -24.63 -65.17
C ALA A 25 7.22 -24.14 -65.73
N THR A 26 7.36 -22.83 -65.87
CA THR A 26 8.59 -22.18 -66.34
C THR A 26 9.14 -21.29 -65.24
N ARG A 27 10.46 -21.06 -65.24
CA ARG A 27 11.10 -20.25 -64.19
C ARG A 27 10.72 -18.79 -64.37
N CYS A 28 9.96 -18.26 -63.42
CA CYS A 28 9.58 -16.87 -63.41
C CYS A 28 10.80 -15.99 -63.11
N ILE A 29 11.06 -15.00 -63.98
CA ILE A 29 12.18 -14.06 -63.82
C ILE A 29 11.95 -13.02 -62.71
N ILE A 30 10.70 -12.85 -62.25
CA ILE A 30 10.34 -11.88 -61.21
C ILE A 30 10.52 -12.48 -59.80
N CYS A 31 9.97 -13.68 -59.55
CA CYS A 31 10.03 -14.32 -58.24
C CYS A 31 11.02 -15.51 -58.16
N GLY A 32 11.65 -15.89 -59.27
CA GLY A 32 12.70 -16.91 -59.34
C GLY A 32 12.22 -18.37 -59.29
N SER A 33 10.92 -18.62 -59.11
CA SER A 33 10.31 -19.96 -58.91
C SER A 33 9.70 -20.53 -60.20
N PHE A 34 9.55 -21.86 -60.28
CA PHE A 34 8.93 -22.53 -61.43
C PHE A 34 7.41 -22.67 -61.22
N HIS A 35 6.61 -21.99 -62.03
CA HIS A 35 5.16 -22.12 -62.06
C HIS A 35 4.62 -21.76 -63.44
N SER A 36 3.36 -22.09 -63.72
CA SER A 36 2.73 -21.77 -64.99
C SER A 36 2.47 -20.25 -65.10
N THR A 37 2.38 -19.72 -66.31
CA THR A 37 2.09 -18.28 -66.51
C THR A 37 0.65 -17.93 -66.14
N GLN A 38 -0.28 -18.88 -66.22
CA GLN A 38 -1.67 -18.72 -65.75
C GLN A 38 -1.76 -18.65 -64.23
N ASP A 39 -1.00 -19.46 -63.49
CA ASP A 39 -0.99 -19.44 -62.03
C ASP A 39 -0.44 -18.11 -61.48
N HIS A 40 0.55 -17.55 -62.18
CA HIS A 40 1.08 -16.22 -61.82
C HIS A 40 0.04 -15.12 -61.97
N TRP A 41 -0.70 -15.12 -63.09
CA TRP A 41 -1.74 -14.14 -63.33
C TRP A 41 -2.93 -14.31 -62.39
N ARG A 42 -3.27 -15.53 -61.96
CA ARG A 42 -4.31 -15.76 -60.94
C ARG A 42 -3.92 -15.21 -59.57
N LEU A 43 -2.68 -15.38 -59.14
CA LEU A 43 -2.18 -14.82 -57.87
C LEU A 43 -2.07 -13.29 -57.89
N MET A 44 -1.90 -12.68 -59.06
CA MET A 44 -1.72 -11.23 -59.22
C MET A 44 -3.02 -10.47 -59.56
N ALA A 45 -4.06 -11.16 -60.04
CA ALA A 45 -5.33 -10.52 -60.40
C ALA A 45 -6.16 -10.23 -59.13
N GLU A 46 -6.40 -8.95 -58.85
CA GLU A 46 -7.19 -8.44 -57.71
C GLU A 46 -8.62 -9.04 -57.58
N ALA A 47 -9.12 -9.71 -58.63
CA ALA A 47 -10.48 -10.26 -58.67
C ALA A 47 -10.70 -11.52 -57.81
N GLU A 48 -9.64 -12.15 -57.28
CA GLU A 48 -9.74 -13.32 -56.39
C GLU A 48 -9.01 -13.13 -55.06
N MET A 49 -8.99 -11.91 -54.50
CA MET A 49 -8.50 -11.72 -53.13
C MET A 49 -9.37 -12.55 -52.15
N PRO A 50 -8.79 -13.48 -51.37
CA PRO A 50 -9.55 -14.31 -50.46
C PRO A 50 -10.27 -13.42 -49.44
N GLN A 51 -11.61 -13.51 -49.40
CA GLN A 51 -12.41 -12.71 -48.46
C GLN A 51 -12.30 -13.23 -47.03
N ASN A 52 -11.84 -14.47 -46.86
CA ASN A 52 -11.59 -15.10 -45.57
C ASN A 52 -10.12 -14.91 -45.17
N PRO A 53 -9.83 -14.31 -44.00
CA PRO A 53 -8.47 -14.09 -43.51
C PRO A 53 -7.61 -15.36 -43.42
N ALA A 54 -8.22 -16.53 -43.22
CA ALA A 54 -7.52 -17.80 -43.10
C ALA A 54 -6.88 -18.26 -44.43
N ASP A 55 -7.59 -18.07 -45.54
CA ASP A 55 -7.11 -18.44 -46.88
C ASP A 55 -5.93 -17.54 -47.32
N LEU A 56 -5.92 -16.30 -46.84
CA LEU A 56 -4.83 -15.32 -47.02
C LEU A 56 -3.55 -15.76 -46.29
N ILE A 57 -3.67 -16.38 -45.12
CA ILE A 57 -2.53 -16.89 -44.35
C ILE A 57 -1.92 -18.11 -45.07
N ASP A 58 -2.76 -19.01 -45.59
CA ASP A 58 -2.31 -20.15 -46.39
C ASP A 58 -1.52 -19.75 -47.64
N ASP A 59 -1.93 -18.67 -48.31
CA ASP A 59 -1.20 -18.15 -49.47
C ASP A 59 0.14 -17.51 -49.06
N LEU A 60 0.21 -16.84 -47.91
CA LEU A 60 1.47 -16.32 -47.36
C LEU A 60 2.45 -17.45 -46.94
N VAL A 61 1.94 -18.60 -46.52
CA VAL A 61 2.74 -19.81 -46.24
C VAL A 61 3.26 -20.44 -47.53
N LYS A 62 2.41 -20.55 -48.57
CA LYS A 62 2.84 -21.05 -49.89
C LYS A 62 3.90 -20.14 -50.52
N MET A 63 3.83 -18.84 -50.26
CA MET A 63 4.85 -17.85 -50.63
C MET A 63 6.12 -17.91 -49.75
N ARG A 64 6.19 -18.84 -48.79
CA ARG A 64 7.28 -19.04 -47.81
C ARG A 64 7.58 -17.82 -46.93
N MET A 65 6.64 -16.90 -46.79
CA MET A 65 6.80 -15.75 -45.90
C MET A 65 6.65 -16.16 -44.43
N TYR A 66 5.90 -17.24 -44.16
CA TYR A 66 5.78 -17.86 -42.84
C TYR A 66 6.13 -19.34 -42.91
N GLN A 67 6.84 -19.85 -41.90
CA GLN A 67 7.15 -21.28 -41.77
C GLN A 67 5.95 -22.02 -41.16
N PRO A 68 5.59 -23.22 -41.63
CA PRO A 68 4.44 -23.98 -41.11
C PRO A 68 4.48 -24.19 -39.58
N SER A 69 5.68 -24.40 -39.03
CA SER A 69 5.88 -24.54 -37.58
C SER A 69 5.62 -23.26 -36.79
N ALA A 70 5.75 -22.08 -37.41
CA ALA A 70 5.43 -20.81 -36.76
C ALA A 70 3.91 -20.60 -36.62
N ILE A 71 3.11 -21.23 -37.49
CA ILE A 71 1.65 -21.16 -37.45
C ILE A 71 1.07 -22.17 -36.48
N GLU A 72 1.60 -23.41 -36.43
CA GLU A 72 1.24 -24.36 -35.36
C GLU A 72 1.57 -23.81 -33.96
N THR A 73 2.68 -23.07 -33.84
CA THR A 73 3.04 -22.36 -32.62
C THR A 73 2.07 -21.19 -32.34
N ALA A 74 1.60 -20.48 -33.37
CA ALA A 74 0.66 -19.38 -33.21
C ALA A 74 -0.76 -19.85 -32.85
N ASP A 75 -1.22 -20.99 -33.39
CA ASP A 75 -2.51 -21.61 -33.05
C ASP A 75 -2.53 -22.18 -31.62
N ALA A 76 -1.36 -22.53 -31.08
CA ALA A 76 -1.20 -23.01 -29.70
C ALA A 76 -1.02 -21.89 -28.66
N ILE A 77 -0.90 -20.62 -29.07
CA ILE A 77 -0.63 -19.48 -28.19
C ILE A 77 -1.92 -18.69 -27.95
N SER A 78 -2.35 -18.60 -26.69
CA SER A 78 -3.47 -17.74 -26.31
C SER A 78 -3.15 -16.26 -26.60
N GLN A 79 -4.17 -15.43 -26.86
CA GLN A 79 -3.97 -13.97 -27.05
C GLN A 79 -3.16 -13.32 -25.91
N ALA A 80 -3.27 -13.84 -24.68
CA ALA A 80 -2.53 -13.35 -23.52
C ALA A 80 -1.03 -13.64 -23.59
N GLU A 81 -0.66 -14.84 -24.04
CA GLU A 81 0.74 -15.23 -24.22
C GLU A 81 1.40 -14.48 -25.37
N LEU A 82 0.65 -14.21 -26.45
CA LEU A 82 1.13 -13.44 -27.59
C LEU A 82 1.37 -11.96 -27.21
N ARG A 83 0.47 -11.37 -26.41
CA ARG A 83 0.65 -10.02 -25.83
C ARG A 83 1.88 -9.97 -24.92
N THR A 84 2.07 -11.00 -24.10
CA THR A 84 3.20 -11.08 -23.17
C THR A 84 4.53 -11.20 -23.90
N ALA A 85 4.60 -12.05 -24.94
CA ALA A 85 5.79 -12.20 -25.76
C ALA A 85 6.14 -10.90 -26.52
N LEU A 86 5.15 -10.22 -27.11
CA LEU A 86 5.35 -8.95 -27.80
C LEU A 86 5.81 -7.84 -26.84
N PHE A 87 5.26 -7.79 -25.62
CA PHE A 87 5.68 -6.84 -24.61
C PHE A 87 7.13 -7.06 -24.18
N ILE A 88 7.48 -8.32 -23.85
CA ILE A 88 8.85 -8.69 -23.45
C ILE A 88 9.84 -8.33 -24.56
N SER A 89 9.55 -8.68 -25.82
CA SER A 89 10.41 -8.36 -26.96
C SER A 89 10.60 -6.86 -27.13
N LYS A 90 9.53 -6.07 -26.94
CA LYS A 90 9.60 -4.62 -27.11
C LYS A 90 10.39 -3.92 -26.00
N VAL A 91 10.23 -4.36 -24.75
CA VAL A 91 10.95 -3.82 -23.59
C VAL A 91 12.40 -4.29 -23.58
N GLY A 92 12.64 -5.56 -23.93
CA GLY A 92 13.97 -6.13 -24.03
C GLY A 92 14.77 -5.67 -25.26
N GLN A 93 14.11 -5.04 -26.23
CA GLN A 93 14.71 -4.50 -27.46
C GLN A 93 15.51 -5.54 -28.25
N GLY A 94 15.10 -6.82 -28.23
CA GLY A 94 15.82 -7.91 -28.90
C GLY A 94 17.09 -8.38 -28.18
N LYS A 95 17.38 -7.90 -26.96
CA LYS A 95 18.54 -8.34 -26.16
C LYS A 95 18.16 -9.51 -25.25
N PRO A 96 18.72 -10.72 -25.44
CA PRO A 96 18.26 -11.93 -24.76
C PRO A 96 18.31 -11.87 -23.22
N HIS A 97 19.35 -11.25 -22.67
CA HIS A 97 19.50 -11.13 -21.21
C HIS A 97 18.43 -10.22 -20.59
N ARG A 98 18.02 -9.16 -21.29
CA ARG A 98 16.97 -8.24 -20.79
C ARG A 98 15.60 -8.86 -20.94
N GLU A 99 15.33 -9.55 -22.05
CA GLU A 99 14.08 -10.27 -22.25
C GLU A 99 13.89 -11.37 -21.20
N LYS A 100 14.96 -12.06 -20.82
CA LYS A 100 14.93 -13.05 -19.73
C LYS A 100 14.59 -12.41 -18.38
N LEU A 101 15.28 -11.32 -18.01
CA LEU A 101 15.00 -10.60 -16.76
C LEU A 101 13.55 -10.11 -16.69
N VAL A 102 13.03 -9.53 -17.78
CA VAL A 102 11.65 -9.04 -17.83
C VAL A 102 10.65 -10.21 -17.74
N ARG A 103 10.96 -11.35 -18.36
CA ARG A 103 10.14 -12.56 -18.28
C ARG A 103 10.09 -13.12 -16.85
N ASP A 104 11.23 -13.16 -16.17
CA ASP A 104 11.33 -13.66 -14.80
C ASP A 104 10.54 -12.76 -13.83
N LEU A 105 10.59 -11.44 -14.02
CA LEU A 105 9.79 -10.48 -13.24
C LEU A 105 8.29 -10.62 -13.48
N ILE A 106 7.87 -10.82 -14.73
CA ILE A 106 6.46 -11.07 -15.07
C ILE A 106 5.97 -12.38 -14.45
N GLN A 107 6.82 -13.40 -14.41
CA GLN A 107 6.50 -14.69 -13.80
C GLN A 107 6.42 -14.60 -12.27
N LEU A 108 7.32 -13.86 -11.63
CA LEU A 108 7.27 -13.59 -10.19
C LEU A 108 6.01 -12.83 -9.78
N ALA A 109 5.51 -11.95 -10.65
CA ALA A 109 4.26 -11.23 -10.46
C ALA A 109 3.00 -12.09 -10.74
N GLY A 110 3.15 -13.35 -11.16
CA GLY A 110 2.01 -14.23 -11.48
C GLY A 110 1.38 -14.00 -12.86
N GLY A 111 2.06 -13.28 -13.75
CA GLY A 111 1.62 -12.99 -15.12
C GLY A 111 1.64 -11.50 -15.46
N LEU A 112 1.56 -11.17 -16.76
CA LEU A 112 1.72 -9.79 -17.22
C LEU A 112 0.62 -8.88 -16.68
N ASP A 113 -0.63 -9.36 -16.69
CA ASP A 113 -1.76 -8.57 -16.18
C ASP A 113 -1.65 -8.32 -14.68
N GLN A 114 -1.15 -9.28 -13.90
CA GLN A 114 -0.90 -9.10 -12.47
C GLN A 114 0.27 -8.15 -12.20
N ALA A 115 1.33 -8.19 -13.03
CA ALA A 115 2.40 -7.21 -12.98
C ALA A 115 1.90 -5.78 -13.24
N PHE A 116 1.00 -5.62 -14.21
CA PHE A 116 0.37 -4.33 -14.50
C PHE A 116 -0.64 -3.91 -13.42
N SER A 117 -1.39 -4.86 -12.84
CA SER A 117 -2.30 -4.57 -11.73
C SER A 117 -1.57 -4.23 -10.43
N ALA A 118 -0.38 -4.79 -10.21
CA ALA A 118 0.48 -4.41 -9.09
C ALA A 118 1.04 -2.98 -9.27
N ALA A 119 1.39 -2.59 -10.50
CA ALA A 119 1.96 -1.28 -10.79
C ALA A 119 0.91 -0.15 -10.91
N PHE A 120 -0.29 -0.44 -11.40
CA PHE A 120 -1.31 0.56 -11.74
C PHE A 120 -2.70 0.28 -11.13
N GLY A 121 -2.79 -0.70 -10.24
CA GLY A 121 -4.03 -1.09 -9.56
C GLY A 121 -4.93 -2.05 -10.35
N PRO A 122 -5.99 -2.60 -9.73
CA PRO A 122 -6.83 -3.67 -10.28
C PRO A 122 -7.66 -3.26 -11.52
N LYS A 123 -7.67 -1.97 -11.87
CA LYS A 123 -8.34 -1.39 -13.03
C LYS A 123 -7.39 -0.83 -14.09
N ALA A 124 -6.13 -1.27 -14.12
CA ALA A 124 -5.12 -0.81 -15.07
C ALA A 124 -5.62 -0.82 -16.54
N GLY A 125 -6.38 -1.84 -16.94
CA GLY A 125 -7.00 -1.91 -18.28
C GLY A 125 -8.01 -0.79 -18.55
N GLU A 126 -8.82 -0.41 -17.56
CA GLU A 126 -9.78 0.71 -17.65
C GLU A 126 -9.03 2.05 -17.65
N PHE A 127 -8.00 2.21 -16.83
CA PHE A 127 -7.15 3.42 -16.80
C PHE A 127 -6.53 3.73 -18.17
N PHE A 128 -5.98 2.73 -18.88
CA PHE A 128 -5.43 2.94 -20.22
C PHE A 128 -6.50 3.14 -21.30
N THR A 129 -7.70 2.60 -21.08
CA THR A 129 -8.84 2.75 -21.98
C THR A 129 -9.46 4.14 -21.83
N ASP A 130 -9.57 4.65 -20.61
CA ASP A 130 -10.03 5.99 -20.28
C ASP A 130 -8.99 7.05 -20.67
N ALA A 131 -7.70 6.81 -20.45
CA ALA A 131 -6.64 7.67 -20.96
C ALA A 131 -6.64 7.78 -22.50
N LYS A 132 -6.95 6.68 -23.20
CA LYS A 132 -7.16 6.67 -24.67
C LYS A 132 -8.44 7.38 -25.11
N ARG A 133 -9.49 7.32 -24.28
CA ARG A 133 -10.81 7.88 -24.60
C ARG A 133 -10.92 9.37 -24.29
N ILE A 134 -10.18 9.84 -23.28
CA ILE A 134 -10.20 11.23 -22.80
C ILE A 134 -9.16 12.11 -23.52
N SER A 135 -8.05 11.55 -24.02
CA SER A 135 -7.02 12.36 -24.69
C SER A 135 -7.22 12.42 -26.22
N GLN A 136 -7.41 13.62 -26.77
CA GLN A 136 -7.35 13.88 -28.23
C GLN A 136 -5.91 13.84 -28.79
N VAL A 137 -4.99 13.15 -28.13
CA VAL A 137 -3.58 13.11 -28.51
C VAL A 137 -3.26 11.69 -28.94
N THR A 138 -2.88 11.51 -30.20
CA THR A 138 -2.56 10.18 -30.74
C THR A 138 -1.48 9.47 -29.91
N ARG A 139 -1.62 8.15 -29.74
CA ARG A 139 -0.77 7.26 -28.91
C ARG A 139 0.74 7.49 -29.09
N ARG A 140 1.17 7.91 -30.29
CA ARG A 140 2.58 8.21 -30.62
C ARG A 140 3.09 9.48 -29.95
N LYS A 141 2.24 10.50 -29.80
CA LYS A 141 2.57 11.81 -29.22
C LYS A 141 2.50 11.80 -27.69
N PHE A 142 1.62 10.97 -27.11
CA PHE A 142 1.63 10.65 -25.67
C PHE A 142 2.95 9.98 -25.24
N LEU A 143 3.40 8.96 -25.99
CA LEU A 143 4.68 8.28 -25.70
C LEU A 143 5.90 9.19 -25.95
N GLN A 144 5.82 10.14 -26.90
CA GLN A 144 6.86 11.14 -27.09
C GLN A 144 6.92 12.17 -25.96
N ASN A 145 5.78 12.58 -25.38
CA ASN A 145 5.75 13.54 -24.28
C ASN A 145 6.22 12.95 -22.94
N VAL A 146 6.00 11.65 -22.71
CA VAL A 146 6.60 10.93 -21.55
C VAL A 146 8.12 10.82 -21.68
N ALA A 147 8.67 10.79 -22.91
CA ALA A 147 10.12 10.79 -23.13
C ALA A 147 10.76 12.19 -22.99
N VAL A 148 9.99 13.28 -23.13
CA VAL A 148 10.46 14.66 -22.93
C VAL A 148 10.42 15.07 -21.45
N GLY A 149 9.53 14.48 -20.64
CA GLY A 149 9.51 14.65 -19.18
C GLY A 149 10.75 14.11 -18.45
N ALA A 150 11.52 13.21 -19.09
CA ALA A 150 12.79 12.70 -18.56
C ALA A 150 14.02 13.52 -18.98
N ALA A 151 13.84 14.62 -19.75
CA ALA A 151 14.95 15.46 -20.23
C ALA A 151 14.98 16.88 -19.62
N LEU A 152 14.09 17.18 -18.65
CA LEU A 152 14.06 18.47 -17.93
C LEU A 152 14.74 18.45 -16.55
N VAL A 153 15.47 17.37 -16.21
CA VAL A 153 16.25 17.27 -14.96
C VAL A 153 17.75 17.54 -15.17
N THR A 154 18.18 18.03 -16.35
CA THR A 154 19.61 18.24 -16.64
C THR A 154 20.02 19.64 -17.09
N LEU A 155 19.19 20.67 -16.95
CA LEU A 155 19.63 22.07 -17.19
C LEU A 155 18.96 23.05 -16.21
N ALA A 156 19.35 22.99 -14.95
CA ALA A 156 19.13 24.08 -13.99
C ALA A 156 20.33 24.25 -13.05
N ASN A 157 21.54 24.02 -13.56
CA ASN A 157 22.78 24.30 -12.83
C ASN A 157 23.79 24.92 -13.78
N CYS A 158 23.60 26.21 -14.08
CA CYS A 158 24.59 27.18 -14.56
C CYS A 158 23.88 28.49 -14.93
N ALA A 159 23.79 29.43 -13.99
CA ALA A 159 23.74 30.86 -14.29
C ALA A 159 24.11 31.65 -13.03
N ASP A 160 25.20 32.40 -13.12
CA ASP A 160 25.75 33.30 -12.12
C ASP A 160 24.74 34.38 -11.68
N THR A 161 24.76 34.69 -10.38
CA THR A 161 24.10 35.85 -9.77
C THR A 161 24.96 37.11 -9.95
N PRO A 162 24.36 38.27 -10.28
CA PRO A 162 24.89 39.55 -9.86
C PRO A 162 24.09 40.09 -8.67
N GLU A 163 24.87 40.39 -7.64
CA GLU A 163 24.62 41.24 -6.48
C GLU A 163 23.85 42.54 -6.80
N GLN A 164 22.82 42.87 -6.01
CA GLN A 164 22.64 44.24 -5.46
C GLN A 164 21.55 44.32 -4.39
N ALA A 165 21.92 45.01 -3.31
CA ALA A 165 21.17 45.29 -2.11
C ALA A 165 20.10 46.38 -2.27
N ALA A 166 19.05 46.31 -1.43
CA ALA A 166 18.36 47.48 -0.90
C ALA A 166 17.62 47.16 0.42
N GLN A 167 18.11 47.77 1.49
CA GLN A 167 17.44 48.16 2.75
C GLN A 167 16.17 48.99 2.42
N THR A 168 15.09 49.17 3.19
CA THR A 168 14.65 49.05 4.61
C THR A 168 13.12 49.33 4.57
N THR A 169 12.26 48.91 5.49
CA THR A 169 11.96 49.58 6.78
C THR A 169 11.05 48.72 7.67
N ASP A 170 11.31 48.79 8.98
CA ASP A 170 10.58 48.15 10.09
C ASP A 170 9.12 48.62 10.24
N ASP A 171 8.24 47.68 10.60
CA ASP A 171 7.16 47.86 11.59
C ASP A 171 6.99 46.54 12.37
N PRO A 172 6.75 46.54 13.69
CA PRO A 172 6.89 45.36 14.54
C PRO A 172 5.54 44.68 14.81
N GLU A 173 5.29 43.46 14.32
CA GLU A 173 4.40 42.46 14.96
C GLU A 173 4.36 41.08 14.26
N ALA A 174 4.12 40.04 15.06
CA ALA A 174 4.05 38.60 14.75
C ALA A 174 5.40 37.88 14.46
N LYS A 175 6.08 37.46 15.53
CA LYS A 175 7.11 36.41 15.44
C LYS A 175 6.45 35.07 15.10
N GLY A 176 6.66 34.59 13.88
CA GLY A 176 6.63 33.15 13.59
C GLY A 176 5.93 32.67 12.32
N THR A 177 6.10 33.30 11.15
CA THR A 177 5.79 32.63 9.87
C THR A 177 6.72 33.13 8.77
N GLY A 178 7.80 32.40 8.50
CA GLY A 178 8.46 32.50 7.19
C GLY A 178 7.49 32.07 6.10
N ALA A 179 7.75 32.48 4.85
CA ALA A 179 7.00 31.95 3.70
C ALA A 179 7.10 30.42 3.66
N LEU A 180 6.01 29.74 3.31
CA LEU A 180 6.00 28.28 3.15
C LEU A 180 6.96 27.91 2.01
N GLU A 181 7.88 26.98 2.29
CA GLU A 181 8.85 26.47 1.31
C GLU A 181 8.16 25.62 0.24
N LYS A 182 7.11 24.88 0.63
CA LYS A 182 6.33 24.00 -0.24
C LYS A 182 4.86 24.03 0.16
N THR A 183 3.95 24.12 -0.82
CA THR A 183 2.50 24.19 -0.57
C THR A 183 1.75 22.96 -1.05
N ASP A 184 2.18 22.34 -2.15
CA ASP A 184 1.59 21.10 -2.67
C ASP A 184 2.27 19.89 -2.04
N LEU A 185 1.56 19.11 -1.23
CA LEU A 185 2.11 18.03 -0.43
C LEU A 185 1.43 16.69 -0.69
N LYS A 186 2.19 15.61 -0.58
CA LYS A 186 1.67 14.23 -0.60
C LYS A 186 1.80 13.58 0.77
N VAL A 187 0.68 13.17 1.33
CA VAL A 187 0.63 12.55 2.66
C VAL A 187 0.06 11.14 2.56
N ALA A 188 0.83 10.15 3.01
CA ALA A 188 0.38 8.77 3.01
C ALA A 188 -0.56 8.45 4.18
N PHE A 189 -1.55 7.61 3.92
CA PHE A 189 -2.39 6.99 4.95
C PHE A 189 -2.75 5.54 4.62
N LEU A 190 -3.01 4.75 5.65
CA LEU A 190 -3.66 3.45 5.52
C LEU A 190 -5.15 3.60 5.88
N PRO A 191 -6.05 2.84 5.24
CA PRO A 191 -7.48 2.93 5.47
C PRO A 191 -7.90 2.27 6.79
N ILE A 192 -7.53 2.89 7.91
CA ILE A 192 -7.92 2.54 9.28
C ILE A 192 -8.40 3.79 10.03
N THR A 193 -9.16 3.62 11.11
CA THR A 193 -9.70 4.77 11.89
C THR A 193 -8.62 5.63 12.54
N CYS A 194 -7.41 5.08 12.72
CA CYS A 194 -6.25 5.83 13.18
C CYS A 194 -5.91 7.03 12.30
N ALA A 195 -6.12 6.94 10.99
CA ALA A 195 -5.82 8.00 10.03
C ALA A 195 -6.84 9.14 10.03
N THR A 196 -7.81 9.15 10.96
CA THR A 196 -8.86 10.17 11.04
C THR A 196 -8.31 11.60 11.03
N PRO A 197 -7.28 11.98 11.81
CA PRO A 197 -6.74 13.33 11.77
C PRO A 197 -6.23 13.73 10.38
N ILE A 198 -5.49 12.85 9.70
CA ILE A 198 -5.01 13.09 8.33
C ILE A 198 -6.19 13.25 7.36
N ILE A 199 -7.15 12.32 7.42
CA ILE A 199 -8.25 12.28 6.46
C ILE A 199 -9.16 13.51 6.62
N MET A 200 -9.53 13.84 7.85
CA MET A 200 -10.51 14.89 8.14
C MET A 200 -9.94 16.30 7.99
N SER A 201 -8.62 16.49 8.09
CA SER A 201 -8.01 17.80 7.86
C SER A 201 -8.21 18.36 6.46
N LYS A 202 -8.51 17.51 5.46
CA LYS A 202 -8.84 17.95 4.10
C LYS A 202 -10.27 18.51 3.96
N PRO A 203 -11.35 17.74 4.21
CA PRO A 203 -12.72 18.24 4.07
C PRO A 203 -13.07 19.34 5.09
N LEU A 204 -12.39 19.39 6.24
CA LEU A 204 -12.56 20.47 7.24
C LEU A 204 -11.75 21.74 6.91
N GLY A 205 -10.95 21.73 5.85
CA GLY A 205 -10.16 22.88 5.41
C GLY A 205 -8.97 23.22 6.31
N PHE A 206 -8.54 22.31 7.20
CA PHE A 206 -7.40 22.55 8.09
C PHE A 206 -6.07 22.65 7.35
N TYR A 207 -5.90 21.93 6.24
CA TYR A 207 -4.73 22.13 5.37
C TYR A 207 -4.77 23.49 4.68
N GLU A 208 -5.91 23.88 4.11
CA GLU A 208 -6.09 25.16 3.41
C GLU A 208 -5.92 26.35 4.36
N LYS A 209 -6.41 26.25 5.60
CA LYS A 209 -6.20 27.23 6.68
C LYS A 209 -4.71 27.53 6.91
N GLN A 210 -3.85 26.56 6.67
CA GLN A 210 -2.39 26.67 6.83
C GLN A 210 -1.68 26.97 5.49
N GLY A 211 -2.41 27.25 4.41
CA GLY A 211 -1.86 27.54 3.08
C GLY A 211 -1.38 26.32 2.29
N LEU A 212 -1.82 25.12 2.67
CA LEU A 212 -1.36 23.85 2.10
C LEU A 212 -2.42 23.21 1.20
N ASN A 213 -1.97 22.65 0.08
CA ASN A 213 -2.74 21.78 -0.79
C ASN A 213 -2.25 20.34 -0.63
N VAL A 214 -3.00 19.52 0.10
CA VAL A 214 -2.59 18.15 0.42
C VAL A 214 -3.32 17.12 -0.45
N GLU A 215 -2.53 16.29 -1.14
CA GLU A 215 -2.95 15.05 -1.78
C GLU A 215 -2.79 13.88 -0.80
N LEU A 216 -3.91 13.20 -0.51
CA LEU A 216 -3.92 12.03 0.38
C LEU A 216 -3.68 10.76 -0.42
N MET A 217 -2.58 10.08 -0.12
CA MET A 217 -2.12 8.89 -0.82
C MET A 217 -2.47 7.65 -0.01
N LYS A 218 -3.38 6.82 -0.53
CA LYS A 218 -3.80 5.58 0.15
C LYS A 218 -2.83 4.44 -0.14
N TYR A 219 -2.33 3.81 0.93
CA TYR A 219 -1.44 2.65 0.86
C TYR A 219 -2.09 1.38 1.40
N SER A 220 -1.60 0.22 0.96
CA SER A 220 -2.14 -1.09 1.31
C SER A 220 -1.45 -1.74 2.52
N SER A 221 -0.20 -1.38 2.82
CA SER A 221 0.56 -1.96 3.93
C SER A 221 1.62 -1.01 4.48
N TRP A 222 2.05 -1.29 5.71
CA TRP A 222 3.08 -0.53 6.42
C TRP A 222 4.46 -0.62 5.77
N SER A 223 4.79 -1.80 5.21
CA SER A 223 6.04 -2.00 4.47
C SER A 223 6.14 -1.10 3.24
N VAL A 224 5.04 -0.94 2.49
CA VAL A 224 5.03 -0.08 1.31
C VAL A 224 5.12 1.40 1.69
N VAL A 225 4.50 1.83 2.80
CA VAL A 225 4.68 3.21 3.31
C VAL A 225 6.13 3.46 3.73
N ARG A 226 6.76 2.52 4.43
CA ARG A 226 8.19 2.60 4.78
C ARG A 226 9.05 2.74 3.53
N ASP A 227 8.84 1.89 2.53
CA ASP A 227 9.65 1.90 1.31
C ASP A 227 9.44 3.18 0.50
N ALA A 228 8.21 3.69 0.42
CA ALA A 228 7.89 4.99 -0.18
C ALA A 228 8.55 6.17 0.56
N ALA A 229 8.65 6.08 1.89
CA ALA A 229 9.36 7.07 2.70
C ALA A 229 10.86 7.09 2.41
N ILE A 230 11.49 5.91 2.35
CA ILE A 230 12.91 5.78 2.01
C ILE A 230 13.18 6.27 0.58
N ALA A 231 12.24 6.06 -0.34
CA ALA A 231 12.34 6.52 -1.72
C ALA A 231 12.13 8.03 -1.89
N GLY A 232 11.63 8.74 -0.87
CA GLY A 232 11.34 10.18 -0.94
C GLY A 232 10.14 10.53 -1.82
N GLU A 233 9.18 9.60 -1.99
CA GLU A 233 8.01 9.80 -2.85
C GLU A 233 6.90 10.66 -2.22
N LEU A 234 6.98 10.86 -0.90
CA LEU A 234 5.96 11.52 -0.08
C LEU A 234 6.60 12.54 0.86
N ASP A 235 5.81 13.50 1.32
CA ASP A 235 6.25 14.56 2.21
C ASP A 235 6.06 14.18 3.69
N ALA A 236 4.97 13.48 4.00
CA ALA A 236 4.69 12.96 5.33
C ALA A 236 3.90 11.65 5.30
N TYR A 237 3.88 10.97 6.44
CA TYR A 237 3.51 9.56 6.54
C TYR A 237 2.65 9.28 7.76
N HIS A 238 1.61 8.49 7.56
CA HIS A 238 0.94 7.72 8.59
C HIS A 238 1.77 6.49 8.94
N MET A 239 2.23 6.36 10.18
CA MET A 239 3.04 5.22 10.63
C MET A 239 2.62 4.71 12.00
N LEU A 240 2.90 3.44 12.28
CA LEU A 240 2.76 2.88 13.63
C LEU A 240 3.82 3.53 14.54
N ALA A 241 3.47 3.88 15.79
CA ALA A 241 4.36 4.66 16.64
C ALA A 241 5.77 4.04 16.87
N PRO A 242 5.98 2.71 16.86
CA PRO A 242 7.34 2.13 16.91
C PRO A 242 8.13 2.19 15.60
N MET A 243 7.48 2.38 14.44
CA MET A 243 8.17 2.36 13.14
C MET A 243 9.24 3.47 13.02
N PRO A 244 9.02 4.73 13.45
CA PRO A 244 10.06 5.75 13.40
C PRO A 244 11.34 5.38 14.16
N ILE A 245 11.19 4.74 15.32
CA ILE A 245 12.32 4.25 16.13
C ILE A 245 13.03 3.13 15.37
N ALA A 246 12.27 2.12 14.91
CA ALA A 246 12.81 0.99 14.18
C ALA A 246 13.56 1.40 12.89
N MET A 247 12.97 2.28 12.08
CA MET A 247 13.56 2.78 10.83
C MET A 247 14.85 3.57 11.09
N SER A 248 14.87 4.40 12.12
CA SER A 248 16.05 5.19 12.48
C SER A 248 17.18 4.30 13.01
N LEU A 249 16.85 3.21 13.71
CA LEU A 249 17.80 2.20 14.18
C LEU A 249 18.23 1.20 13.09
N GLY A 250 17.65 1.27 11.88
CA GLY A 250 17.95 0.33 10.79
C GLY A 250 17.35 -1.07 10.98
N LEU A 251 16.28 -1.18 11.76
CA LEU A 251 15.60 -2.45 11.99
C LEU A 251 14.66 -2.75 10.81
N GLY A 252 14.96 -3.82 10.07
CA GLY A 252 14.16 -4.29 8.93
C GLY A 252 14.25 -3.43 7.66
N SER A 253 15.11 -2.41 7.63
CA SER A 253 15.43 -1.60 6.44
C SER A 253 16.81 -0.94 6.57
N THR A 254 17.27 -0.26 5.53
CA THR A 254 18.39 0.69 5.67
C THR A 254 18.00 1.78 6.67
N PRO A 255 18.93 2.24 7.54
CA PRO A 255 18.67 3.33 8.46
C PRO A 255 18.14 4.57 7.71
N PHE A 256 16.99 5.07 8.14
CA PHE A 256 16.37 6.26 7.56
C PHE A 256 15.79 7.12 8.68
N SER A 257 16.30 8.36 8.78
CA SER A 257 15.97 9.27 9.87
C SER A 257 14.59 9.90 9.65
N VAL A 258 13.67 9.59 10.55
CA VAL A 258 12.31 10.15 10.56
C VAL A 258 12.00 10.71 11.94
N LYS A 259 11.10 11.69 11.98
CA LYS A 259 10.61 12.30 13.21
C LYS A 259 9.11 12.13 13.35
N LEU A 260 8.70 11.75 14.56
CA LEU A 260 7.31 11.64 14.97
C LEU A 260 6.84 13.01 15.46
N ALA A 261 5.92 13.61 14.71
CA ALA A 261 5.45 14.97 14.92
C ALA A 261 4.26 15.04 15.88
N SER A 262 3.30 14.11 15.73
CA SER A 262 2.11 14.01 16.56
C SER A 262 1.63 12.57 16.62
N ILE A 263 0.98 12.20 17.72
CA ILE A 263 0.19 10.97 17.79
C ILE A 263 -1.11 11.21 17.03
N GLU A 264 -1.57 10.24 16.25
CA GLU A 264 -2.85 10.40 15.56
C GLU A 264 -3.97 9.87 16.40
N ASN A 265 -3.75 8.73 17.07
CA ASN A 265 -4.73 8.16 17.97
C ASN A 265 -4.10 7.40 19.12
N ASN A 266 -4.84 7.37 20.21
CA ASN A 266 -4.59 6.52 21.37
C ASN A 266 -5.67 5.44 21.44
N ASN A 267 -5.32 4.29 22.03
CA ASN A 267 -6.16 3.10 22.02
C ASN A 267 -6.56 2.73 20.57
N GLY A 268 -7.80 2.30 20.34
CA GLY A 268 -8.33 2.03 18.99
C GLY A 268 -7.80 0.76 18.34
N GLN A 269 -7.46 -0.25 19.15
CA GLN A 269 -7.06 -1.57 18.68
C GLN A 269 -7.71 -2.63 19.56
N GLY A 270 -7.70 -3.88 19.08
CA GLY A 270 -8.19 -5.00 19.86
C GLY A 270 -7.62 -6.33 19.39
N ILE A 271 -7.71 -7.32 20.26
CA ILE A 271 -7.47 -8.72 19.96
C ILE A 271 -8.82 -9.32 19.57
N ALA A 272 -8.94 -9.75 18.32
CA ALA A 272 -10.08 -10.50 17.83
C ALA A 272 -9.73 -11.97 17.68
N VAL A 273 -10.67 -12.85 18.01
CA VAL A 273 -10.50 -14.30 17.96
C VAL A 273 -11.59 -14.90 17.07
N ALA A 274 -11.21 -15.87 16.23
CA ALA A 274 -12.13 -16.54 15.33
C ALA A 274 -13.25 -17.25 16.11
N LYS A 275 -14.48 -17.23 15.55
CA LYS A 275 -15.69 -17.74 16.21
C LYS A 275 -15.60 -19.21 16.64
N LYS A 276 -14.78 -20.01 15.94
CA LYS A 276 -14.51 -21.42 16.28
C LYS A 276 -13.91 -21.63 17.69
N HIS A 277 -13.34 -20.58 18.28
CA HIS A 277 -12.72 -20.60 19.61
C HIS A 277 -13.59 -19.95 20.69
N LEU A 278 -14.84 -19.61 20.38
CA LEU A 278 -15.77 -18.99 21.33
C LEU A 278 -15.98 -19.89 22.55
N GLY A 279 -15.75 -19.34 23.75
CA GLY A 279 -15.79 -20.06 25.03
C GLY A 279 -14.56 -20.93 25.33
N ALA A 280 -13.64 -21.12 24.37
CA ALA A 280 -12.40 -21.86 24.58
C ALA A 280 -11.23 -20.94 25.01
N VAL A 281 -11.23 -19.68 24.54
CA VAL A 281 -10.21 -18.68 24.89
C VAL A 281 -10.73 -17.81 26.02
N ASN A 282 -10.11 -17.93 27.20
CA ASN A 282 -10.46 -17.17 28.40
C ASN A 282 -9.28 -16.31 28.89
N GLY A 283 -8.06 -16.62 28.45
CA GLY A 283 -6.87 -15.88 28.83
C GLY A 283 -5.69 -16.08 27.88
N PRO A 284 -4.54 -15.46 28.18
CA PRO A 284 -3.38 -15.46 27.30
C PRO A 284 -2.80 -16.87 27.07
N ALA A 285 -2.86 -17.76 28.06
CA ALA A 285 -2.34 -19.14 27.94
C ALA A 285 -3.08 -19.97 26.88
N ASP A 286 -4.34 -19.64 26.58
CA ASP A 286 -5.16 -20.38 25.61
C ASP A 286 -4.75 -20.10 24.15
N PHE A 287 -3.90 -19.10 23.92
CA PHE A 287 -3.38 -18.78 22.58
C PHE A 287 -2.27 -19.73 22.11
N LYS A 288 -1.82 -20.67 22.95
CA LYS A 288 -0.75 -21.61 22.61
C LYS A 288 -1.07 -22.40 21.34
N GLY A 289 -0.15 -22.40 20.38
CA GLY A 289 -0.27 -23.07 19.09
C GLY A 289 -1.12 -22.32 18.06
N MET A 290 -1.69 -21.17 18.39
CA MET A 290 -2.50 -20.38 17.45
C MET A 290 -1.64 -19.65 16.42
N THR A 291 -2.23 -19.42 15.24
CA THR A 291 -1.68 -18.45 14.26
C THR A 291 -2.35 -17.09 14.47
N ILE A 292 -1.55 -16.08 14.82
CA ILE A 292 -2.02 -14.74 15.18
C ILE A 292 -1.56 -13.72 14.15
N GLY A 293 -2.51 -12.99 13.55
CA GLY A 293 -2.23 -11.89 12.64
C GLY A 293 -1.72 -10.65 13.38
N ILE A 294 -0.63 -10.06 12.88
CA ILE A 294 -0.11 -8.76 13.32
C ILE A 294 0.07 -7.85 12.09
N PRO A 295 -0.02 -6.51 12.24
CA PRO A 295 0.09 -5.63 11.09
C PRO A 295 1.53 -5.49 10.61
N TYR A 296 2.49 -5.54 11.54
CA TYR A 296 3.92 -5.34 11.29
C TYR A 296 4.74 -5.74 12.53
N ASP A 297 6.00 -6.15 12.35
CA ASP A 297 6.88 -6.52 13.47
C ASP A 297 7.13 -5.35 14.41
N TYR A 298 7.46 -4.19 13.86
CA TYR A 298 7.73 -2.97 14.63
C TYR A 298 6.43 -2.18 14.86
N SER A 299 5.51 -2.76 15.63
CA SER A 299 4.21 -2.18 15.91
C SER A 299 3.78 -2.31 17.37
N ASN A 300 3.01 -1.34 17.87
CA ASN A 300 2.45 -1.45 19.22
C ASN A 300 1.52 -2.66 19.35
N HIS A 301 0.87 -3.08 18.26
CA HIS A 301 0.09 -4.31 18.19
C HIS A 301 0.94 -5.53 18.57
N ASN A 302 2.10 -5.71 17.93
CA ASN A 302 3.02 -6.80 18.24
C ASN A 302 3.55 -6.68 19.68
N LEU A 303 4.00 -5.49 20.10
CA LEU A 303 4.55 -5.29 21.44
C LEU A 303 3.51 -5.55 22.55
N LEU A 304 2.27 -5.11 22.37
CA LEU A 304 1.17 -5.35 23.32
C LEU A 304 0.69 -6.81 23.30
N LEU A 305 0.67 -7.46 22.14
CA LEU A 305 0.37 -8.90 22.07
C LEU A 305 1.42 -9.71 22.81
N ARG A 306 2.70 -9.42 22.60
CA ARG A 306 3.80 -10.08 23.31
C ARG A 306 3.70 -9.85 24.81
N TYR A 307 3.41 -8.62 25.23
CA TYR A 307 3.14 -8.27 26.63
C TYR A 307 1.98 -9.10 27.21
N TYR A 308 0.89 -9.25 26.47
CA TYR A 308 -0.27 -10.06 26.88
C TYR A 308 0.07 -11.56 26.97
N LEU A 309 0.68 -12.14 25.93
CA LEU A 309 1.02 -13.56 25.87
C LEU A 309 2.00 -13.98 26.96
N ALA A 310 3.00 -13.14 27.25
CA ALA A 310 3.96 -13.36 28.33
C ALA A 310 3.27 -13.56 29.69
N THR A 311 2.15 -12.88 29.94
CA THR A 311 1.40 -13.04 31.20
C THR A 311 0.68 -14.38 31.33
N GLY A 312 0.49 -15.08 30.21
CA GLY A 312 0.03 -16.47 30.17
C GLY A 312 1.16 -17.50 30.23
N GLY A 313 2.41 -17.06 30.38
CA GLY A 313 3.59 -17.91 30.33
C GLY A 313 3.88 -18.45 28.93
N LEU A 314 3.43 -17.76 27.88
CA LEU A 314 3.72 -18.11 26.49
C LEU A 314 4.89 -17.29 25.95
N ASP A 315 5.82 -17.98 25.31
CA ASP A 315 6.85 -17.35 24.50
C ASP A 315 6.25 -16.98 23.12
N PRO A 316 6.15 -15.70 22.77
CA PRO A 316 5.53 -15.28 21.53
C PRO A 316 6.28 -15.71 20.25
N ASP A 317 7.55 -16.09 20.35
CA ASP A 317 8.35 -16.56 19.21
C ASP A 317 8.33 -18.08 19.04
N ASN A 318 8.03 -18.83 20.11
CA ASN A 318 8.08 -20.29 20.12
C ASN A 318 6.72 -20.97 20.34
N ASP A 319 5.83 -20.38 21.13
CA ASP A 319 4.54 -21.00 21.51
C ASP A 319 3.38 -20.60 20.60
N VAL A 320 3.52 -19.56 19.79
CA VAL A 320 2.50 -19.11 18.82
C VAL A 320 3.15 -18.83 17.46
N LYS A 321 2.34 -18.70 16.42
CA LYS A 321 2.80 -18.31 15.09
C LYS A 321 2.32 -16.90 14.76
N LEU A 322 3.22 -15.93 14.74
CA LEU A 322 2.91 -14.58 14.31
C LEU A 322 2.96 -14.48 12.77
N LEU A 323 1.91 -13.92 12.17
CA LEU A 323 1.81 -13.69 10.73
C LEU A 323 1.62 -12.20 10.44
N ILE A 324 2.60 -11.60 9.79
CA ILE A 324 2.47 -10.23 9.28
C ILE A 324 1.50 -10.21 8.11
N LEU A 325 0.47 -9.37 8.21
CA LEU A 325 -0.50 -9.21 7.13
C LEU A 325 -1.14 -7.81 7.15
N PRO A 326 -1.48 -7.25 5.98
CA PRO A 326 -2.29 -6.05 5.88
C PRO A 326 -3.64 -6.21 6.60
N PRO A 327 -4.15 -5.19 7.30
CA PRO A 327 -5.42 -5.31 8.03
C PRO A 327 -6.61 -5.81 7.18
N PRO A 328 -6.80 -5.42 5.91
CA PRO A 328 -7.86 -5.98 5.05
C PRO A 328 -7.77 -7.50 4.84
N ASP A 329 -6.56 -8.05 4.79
CA ASP A 329 -6.34 -9.48 4.55
C ASP A 329 -6.71 -10.32 5.78
N ALA A 330 -6.71 -9.71 6.97
CA ALA A 330 -6.99 -10.39 8.24
C ALA A 330 -8.38 -11.00 8.26
N ILE A 331 -9.37 -10.24 7.79
CA ILE A 331 -10.77 -10.65 7.73
C ILE A 331 -10.89 -11.92 6.87
N ALA A 332 -10.37 -11.87 5.64
CA ALA A 332 -10.43 -13.00 4.70
C ALA A 332 -9.66 -14.23 5.22
N LYS A 333 -8.49 -14.03 5.83
CA LYS A 333 -7.69 -15.12 6.40
C LYS A 333 -8.34 -15.75 7.62
N MET A 334 -9.00 -14.97 8.47
CA MET A 334 -9.75 -15.48 9.61
C MET A 334 -10.98 -16.27 9.15
N SER A 335 -11.75 -15.74 8.19
CA SER A 335 -12.93 -16.44 7.64
C SER A 335 -12.58 -17.79 6.98
N THR A 336 -11.38 -17.91 6.40
CA THR A 336 -10.89 -19.15 5.79
C THR A 336 -10.13 -20.05 6.77
N GLY A 337 -10.03 -19.66 8.04
CA GLY A 337 -9.36 -20.43 9.09
C GLY A 337 -7.84 -20.47 8.99
N GLN A 338 -7.21 -19.59 8.20
CA GLN A 338 -5.76 -19.47 8.09
C GLN A 338 -5.10 -18.77 9.29
N ILE A 339 -5.88 -17.96 10.02
CA ILE A 339 -5.48 -17.36 11.30
C ILE A 339 -6.57 -17.64 12.33
N ASP A 340 -6.16 -17.78 13.59
CA ASP A 340 -7.02 -18.06 14.75
C ASP A 340 -7.41 -16.80 15.49
N ALA A 341 -6.51 -15.81 15.50
CA ALA A 341 -6.70 -14.52 16.13
C ALA A 341 -5.93 -13.44 15.35
N PHE A 342 -6.19 -12.18 15.67
CA PHE A 342 -5.30 -11.08 15.29
C PHE A 342 -5.31 -9.99 16.35
N ILE A 343 -4.28 -9.16 16.34
CA ILE A 343 -4.27 -7.84 16.97
C ILE A 343 -4.08 -6.78 15.89
N LEU A 344 -5.08 -5.95 15.66
CA LEU A 344 -5.07 -4.98 14.55
C LEU A 344 -5.71 -3.67 14.97
N PRO A 345 -5.38 -2.58 14.26
CA PRO A 345 -6.08 -1.33 14.46
C PRO A 345 -7.55 -1.49 14.07
N ASP A 346 -8.40 -0.79 14.79
CA ASP A 346 -9.76 -0.60 14.33
C ASP A 346 -9.74 0.10 12.96
N ASN A 347 -10.71 -0.17 12.10
CA ASN A 347 -12.03 -0.74 12.37
C ASN A 347 -12.16 -2.26 12.15
N PHE A 348 -11.04 -2.98 11.94
CA PHE A 348 -11.07 -4.39 11.55
C PHE A 348 -11.53 -5.31 12.69
N THR A 349 -11.24 -4.95 13.95
CA THR A 349 -11.70 -5.69 15.12
C THR A 349 -13.23 -5.64 15.22
N GLN A 350 -13.85 -4.47 15.02
CA GLN A 350 -15.30 -4.37 14.97
C GLN A 350 -15.90 -5.05 13.73
N ARG A 351 -15.18 -5.06 12.61
CA ARG A 351 -15.64 -5.70 11.38
C ARG A 351 -15.81 -7.21 11.54
N VAL A 352 -14.94 -7.86 12.32
CA VAL A 352 -15.06 -9.30 12.64
C VAL A 352 -16.38 -9.63 13.33
N VAL A 353 -16.82 -8.77 14.25
CA VAL A 353 -18.11 -8.94 14.95
C VAL A 353 -19.27 -8.72 13.98
N GLN A 354 -19.22 -7.63 13.21
CA GLN A 354 -20.27 -7.27 12.25
C GLN A 354 -20.52 -8.39 11.22
N ASP A 355 -19.44 -9.01 10.74
CA ASP A 355 -19.51 -10.06 9.71
C ASP A 355 -19.67 -11.47 10.32
N ASP A 356 -19.85 -11.58 11.64
CA ASP A 356 -20.02 -12.85 12.38
C ASP A 356 -18.86 -13.86 12.20
N ILE A 357 -17.65 -13.35 11.98
CA ILE A 357 -16.43 -14.16 11.75
C ILE A 357 -15.79 -14.58 13.07
N GLY A 358 -15.98 -13.78 14.11
CA GLY A 358 -15.31 -13.93 15.40
C GLY A 358 -15.84 -12.95 16.43
N PHE A 359 -15.09 -12.81 17.51
CA PHE A 359 -15.45 -11.97 18.65
C PHE A 359 -14.24 -11.15 19.11
N ILE A 360 -14.53 -10.02 19.75
CA ILE A 360 -13.53 -9.20 20.42
C ILE A 360 -13.22 -9.87 21.76
N HIS A 361 -11.98 -10.33 21.90
CA HIS A 361 -11.48 -10.95 23.13
C HIS A 361 -11.02 -9.91 24.14
N LEU A 362 -10.30 -8.88 23.67
CA LEU A 362 -9.72 -7.85 24.53
C LEU A 362 -9.54 -6.55 23.74
N LEU A 363 -9.83 -5.40 24.34
CA LEU A 363 -9.37 -4.11 23.81
C LEU A 363 -7.97 -3.80 24.34
N THR A 364 -7.10 -3.25 23.50
CA THR A 364 -5.72 -2.95 23.92
C THR A 364 -5.64 -1.87 25.00
N LYS A 365 -6.69 -1.03 25.16
CA LYS A 365 -6.79 -0.08 26.28
C LYS A 365 -6.79 -0.78 27.64
N ASP A 366 -7.22 -2.04 27.70
CA ASP A 366 -7.26 -2.81 28.95
C ASP A 366 -5.87 -3.34 29.32
N LEU A 367 -4.94 -3.40 28.35
CA LEU A 367 -3.52 -3.71 28.57
C LEU A 367 -2.72 -2.46 28.97
N TRP A 368 -2.95 -1.35 28.27
CA TRP A 368 -2.29 -0.06 28.51
C TRP A 368 -3.26 1.07 28.19
N SER A 369 -3.82 1.70 29.22
CA SER A 369 -4.82 2.74 29.00
C SER A 369 -4.17 4.01 28.44
N GLY A 370 -4.63 4.45 27.27
CA GLY A 370 -4.12 5.65 26.61
C GLY A 370 -2.82 5.45 25.83
N HIS A 371 -2.48 4.20 25.51
CA HIS A 371 -1.30 3.86 24.73
C HIS A 371 -1.33 4.53 23.34
N PRO A 372 -0.18 4.88 22.75
CA PRO A 372 -0.12 5.38 21.37
C PRO A 372 -0.42 4.24 20.39
N CYS A 373 -1.03 4.55 19.26
CA CYS A 373 -1.24 3.58 18.17
C CYS A 373 -0.47 4.00 16.93
N CYS A 374 -1.02 4.96 16.17
CA CYS A 374 -0.39 5.52 14.99
C CYS A 374 0.07 6.95 15.25
N ALA A 375 0.98 7.41 14.41
CA ALA A 375 1.58 8.70 14.50
C ALA A 375 1.82 9.32 13.12
N PHE A 376 1.79 10.65 13.11
CA PHE A 376 2.13 11.48 11.97
C PHE A 376 3.63 11.72 11.96
N VAL A 377 4.27 11.37 10.85
CA VAL A 377 5.73 11.28 10.73
C VAL A 377 6.20 12.00 9.48
N ALA A 378 7.37 12.63 9.55
CA ALA A 378 8.05 13.17 8.36
C ALA A 378 9.55 12.82 8.39
N ALA A 379 10.18 12.82 7.21
CA ALA A 379 11.60 12.53 7.10
C ALA A 379 12.43 13.72 7.62
N GLN A 380 13.53 13.45 8.33
CA GLN A 380 14.34 14.51 8.93
C GLN A 380 14.86 15.51 7.90
N ASN A 381 15.39 15.02 6.77
CA ASN A 381 15.88 15.88 5.70
C ASN A 381 14.78 16.77 5.12
N TRP A 382 13.56 16.25 4.97
CA TRP A 382 12.44 17.04 4.48
C TRP A 382 12.00 18.12 5.48
N ILE A 383 12.04 17.82 6.78
CA ILE A 383 11.79 18.80 7.84
C ILE A 383 12.84 19.92 7.81
N ASP A 384 14.12 19.56 7.63
CA ASP A 384 15.23 20.51 7.56
C ASP A 384 15.12 21.44 6.33
N GLU A 385 14.67 20.89 5.20
CA GLU A 385 14.46 21.64 3.96
C GLU A 385 13.17 22.50 3.97
N ASN A 386 12.14 22.07 4.71
CA ASN A 386 10.81 22.69 4.68
C ASN A 386 10.25 22.97 6.09
N PRO A 387 10.98 23.70 6.96
CA PRO A 387 10.61 23.84 8.37
C PRO A 387 9.29 24.59 8.60
N ASN A 388 9.01 25.66 7.84
CA ASN A 388 7.73 26.39 7.99
C ASN A 388 6.55 25.55 7.48
N THR A 389 6.75 24.89 6.35
CA THR A 389 5.78 23.96 5.76
C THR A 389 5.44 22.80 6.69
N PHE A 390 6.45 22.18 7.31
CA PHE A 390 6.25 21.10 8.26
C PHE A 390 5.45 21.56 9.48
N ARG A 391 5.76 22.75 10.03
CA ARG A 391 5.01 23.32 11.15
C ARG A 391 3.55 23.58 10.77
N ALA A 392 3.32 24.17 9.59
CA ALA A 392 1.99 24.40 9.04
C ALA A 392 1.21 23.08 8.87
N LEU A 393 1.86 22.05 8.34
CA LEU A 393 1.26 20.73 8.16
C LEU A 393 0.90 20.09 9.50
N ASN A 394 1.81 20.13 10.47
CA ASN A 394 1.59 19.56 11.79
C ASN A 394 0.46 20.26 12.55
N LYS A 395 0.32 21.59 12.41
CA LYS A 395 -0.84 22.33 12.93
C LYS A 395 -2.15 21.82 12.36
N ALA A 396 -2.21 21.55 11.06
CA ALA A 396 -3.42 21.01 10.44
C ALA A 396 -3.77 19.62 10.98
N ILE A 397 -2.77 18.80 11.34
CA ILE A 397 -2.99 17.50 11.99
C ILE A 397 -3.47 17.66 13.43
N ILE A 398 -2.90 18.60 14.20
CA ILE A 398 -3.34 18.91 15.57
C ILE A 398 -4.80 19.42 15.57
N ASP A 399 -5.17 20.31 14.65
CA ASP A 399 -6.56 20.75 14.47
C ASP A 399 -7.48 19.54 14.15
N GLY A 400 -7.05 18.66 13.24
CA GLY A 400 -7.76 17.44 12.86
C GLY A 400 -7.98 16.48 14.03
N ALA A 401 -6.94 16.23 14.83
CA ALA A 401 -7.01 15.39 16.02
C ALA A 401 -7.91 16.03 17.09
N THR A 402 -7.76 17.33 17.34
CA THR A 402 -8.59 18.08 18.31
C THR A 402 -10.06 18.03 17.94
N TYR A 403 -10.39 18.24 16.66
CA TYR A 403 -11.75 18.12 16.14
C TYR A 403 -12.29 16.70 16.33
N ALA A 404 -11.49 15.70 15.97
CA ALA A 404 -11.86 14.30 16.12
C ALA A 404 -11.99 13.88 17.58
N ASN A 405 -11.28 14.51 18.50
CA ASN A 405 -11.33 14.15 19.91
C ASN A 405 -12.68 14.52 20.57
N GLN A 406 -13.40 15.49 20.01
CA GLN A 406 -14.69 15.95 20.54
C GLN A 406 -15.79 14.89 20.31
N PRO A 407 -16.46 14.39 21.37
CA PRO A 407 -17.50 13.36 21.25
C PRO A 407 -18.65 13.74 20.31
N ALA A 408 -19.02 15.02 20.26
CA ALA A 408 -20.10 15.53 19.41
C ALA A 408 -19.83 15.32 17.91
N ASN A 409 -18.55 15.28 17.51
CA ASN A 409 -18.14 15.18 16.11
C ASN A 409 -17.98 13.72 15.65
N ARG A 410 -18.01 12.74 16.56
CA ARG A 410 -17.66 11.34 16.25
C ARG A 410 -18.58 10.69 15.22
N MET A 411 -19.87 10.99 15.27
CA MET A 411 -20.86 10.42 14.34
C MET A 411 -20.69 10.97 12.92
N GLU A 412 -20.54 12.29 12.77
CA GLU A 412 -20.32 12.91 11.46
C GLU A 412 -18.97 12.49 10.86
N ILE A 413 -17.93 12.32 11.69
CA ILE A 413 -16.63 11.82 11.24
C ILE A 413 -16.76 10.39 10.73
N ALA A 414 -17.46 9.51 11.45
CA ALA A 414 -17.71 8.14 11.00
C ALA A 414 -18.38 8.12 9.61
N ALA A 415 -19.36 8.99 9.38
CA ALA A 415 -20.00 9.15 8.08
C ALA A 415 -19.05 9.69 7.00
N ALA A 416 -18.21 10.67 7.34
CA ALA A 416 -17.28 11.30 6.41
C ALA A 416 -16.15 10.37 5.96
N ILE A 417 -15.66 9.48 6.83
CA ILE A 417 -14.54 8.56 6.52
C ILE A 417 -14.98 7.20 5.95
N ALA A 418 -16.28 6.87 6.00
CA ALA A 418 -16.84 5.63 5.45
C ALA A 418 -16.64 5.41 3.93
N PRO A 419 -16.73 6.44 3.06
CA PRO A 419 -16.70 6.27 1.61
C PRO A 419 -15.44 5.60 1.05
N ARG A 420 -15.53 5.17 -0.22
CA ARG A 420 -14.50 4.37 -0.90
C ARG A 420 -13.16 5.09 -1.02
N GLU A 421 -13.19 6.40 -1.23
CA GLU A 421 -12.03 7.27 -1.30
C GLU A 421 -11.22 7.26 0.00
N TYR A 422 -11.85 6.98 1.15
CA TYR A 422 -11.23 6.90 2.47
C TYR A 422 -11.15 5.46 2.98
N LEU A 423 -11.95 5.06 3.97
CA LEU A 423 -11.80 3.75 4.60
C LEU A 423 -12.48 2.63 3.80
N ASN A 424 -13.52 2.94 3.03
CA ASN A 424 -14.37 1.95 2.36
C ASN A 424 -14.95 0.92 3.35
N GLN A 425 -15.54 1.39 4.44
CA GLN A 425 -16.02 0.55 5.54
C GLN A 425 -17.50 0.81 5.83
N PRO A 426 -18.25 -0.19 6.34
CA PRO A 426 -19.64 -0.01 6.72
C PRO A 426 -19.77 1.07 7.80
N LEU A 427 -20.73 1.98 7.63
CA LEU A 427 -20.98 3.04 8.59
C LEU A 427 -21.21 2.52 10.03
N PRO A 428 -22.01 1.47 10.28
CA PRO A 428 -22.21 0.98 11.65
C PRO A 428 -20.92 0.53 12.35
N VAL A 429 -19.97 -0.02 11.58
CA VAL A 429 -18.65 -0.43 12.08
C VAL A 429 -17.84 0.78 12.52
N LEU A 430 -17.88 1.86 11.75
CA LEU A 430 -17.17 3.10 12.08
C LEU A 430 -17.84 3.85 13.22
N GLU A 431 -19.16 3.93 13.25
CA GLU A 431 -19.92 4.53 14.37
C GLU A 431 -19.61 3.82 15.68
N ALA A 432 -19.59 2.48 15.67
CA ALA A 432 -19.29 1.68 16.85
C ALA A 432 -17.88 1.93 17.40
N VAL A 433 -16.90 2.06 16.50
CA VAL A 433 -15.52 2.39 16.88
C VAL A 433 -15.42 3.83 17.39
N MET A 434 -15.92 4.80 16.62
CA MET A 434 -15.72 6.23 16.88
C MET A 434 -16.47 6.71 18.13
N THR A 435 -17.63 6.12 18.44
CA THR A 435 -18.43 6.46 19.62
C THR A 435 -18.13 5.57 20.82
N GLY A 436 -17.49 4.42 20.61
CA GLY A 436 -17.27 3.44 21.67
C GLY A 436 -18.50 2.61 22.03
N LYS A 437 -19.57 2.65 21.23
CA LYS A 437 -20.79 1.87 21.43
C LYS A 437 -20.81 0.66 20.51
N PHE A 438 -20.54 -0.52 21.05
CA PHE A 438 -20.30 -1.68 20.21
C PHE A 438 -20.68 -2.99 20.89
N ASP A 439 -20.89 -4.02 20.07
CA ASP A 439 -21.00 -5.40 20.52
C ASP A 439 -19.65 -6.12 20.38
N ASP A 440 -19.35 -7.02 21.29
CA ASP A 440 -18.12 -7.82 21.28
C ASP A 440 -18.24 -9.13 20.50
N GLY A 441 -19.43 -9.48 20.01
CA GLY A 441 -19.69 -10.77 19.35
C GLY A 441 -19.82 -11.97 20.30
N GLN A 442 -19.82 -11.73 21.62
CA GLN A 442 -20.07 -12.72 22.67
C GLN A 442 -21.44 -12.53 23.34
N GLY A 443 -22.25 -11.59 22.85
CA GLY A 443 -23.57 -11.24 23.38
C GLY A 443 -23.56 -10.09 24.37
N ASN A 444 -22.41 -9.41 24.55
CA ASN A 444 -22.32 -8.22 25.37
C ASN A 444 -22.28 -6.96 24.51
N SER A 445 -22.91 -5.90 25.02
CA SER A 445 -22.85 -4.56 24.43
C SER A 445 -22.13 -3.62 25.41
N PHE A 446 -21.28 -2.75 24.86
CA PHE A 446 -20.44 -1.85 25.61
C PHE A 446 -20.69 -0.39 25.21
N ASP A 447 -20.47 0.52 26.17
CA ASP A 447 -20.40 1.96 25.96
C ASP A 447 -19.09 2.45 26.59
N ILE A 448 -18.03 2.49 25.78
CA ILE A 448 -16.66 2.84 26.19
C ILE A 448 -16.22 4.03 25.33
N PRO A 449 -16.57 5.28 25.70
CA PRO A 449 -16.33 6.45 24.86
C PRO A 449 -14.85 6.68 24.51
N ASP A 450 -13.93 6.19 25.33
CA ASP A 450 -12.49 6.26 25.15
C ASP A 450 -11.88 4.99 24.49
N ARG A 451 -12.71 4.14 23.85
CA ARG A 451 -12.24 3.00 23.03
C ARG A 451 -11.17 3.44 22.03
N ILE A 452 -11.37 4.60 21.41
CA ILE A 452 -10.40 5.32 20.59
C ILE A 452 -10.53 6.81 20.88
N TYR A 453 -9.41 7.50 20.99
CA TYR A 453 -9.40 8.96 21.10
C TYR A 453 -8.17 9.56 20.41
N PHE A 454 -8.19 10.88 20.20
CA PHE A 454 -7.29 11.58 19.28
C PHE A 454 -6.54 12.68 20.02
N ASP A 455 -5.68 12.30 20.97
CA ASP A 455 -4.77 13.22 21.66
C ASP A 455 -3.45 13.31 20.86
N PRO A 456 -3.12 14.47 20.25
CA PRO A 456 -1.98 14.55 19.37
C PRO A 456 -0.63 14.62 20.09
N TYR A 457 -0.61 14.73 21.42
CA TYR A 457 0.62 14.98 22.17
C TYR A 457 1.55 13.75 22.18
N PRO A 458 2.77 13.86 21.62
CA PRO A 458 3.69 12.73 21.52
C PRO A 458 4.55 12.63 22.78
N TRP A 459 3.99 12.04 23.83
CA TRP A 459 4.70 11.79 25.10
C TRP A 459 6.01 11.00 24.88
N LYS A 460 7.13 11.48 25.45
CA LYS A 460 8.43 10.77 25.38
C LYS A 460 8.44 9.48 26.21
N SER A 461 7.51 9.33 27.18
CA SER A 461 7.30 8.07 27.90
C SER A 461 6.90 6.93 26.97
N PHE A 462 6.18 7.23 25.89
CA PHE A 462 5.85 6.26 24.85
C PHE A 462 7.09 5.71 24.17
N ALA A 463 7.99 6.60 23.74
CA ALA A 463 9.24 6.23 23.11
C ALA A 463 10.09 5.33 24.03
N SER A 464 10.15 5.70 25.31
CA SER A 464 10.87 4.92 26.33
C SER A 464 10.29 3.51 26.46
N TRP A 465 8.97 3.36 26.62
CA TRP A 465 8.37 2.03 26.74
C TRP A 465 8.59 1.19 25.49
N ILE A 466 8.38 1.77 24.31
CA ILE A 466 8.55 1.09 23.02
C ILE A 466 9.99 0.60 22.90
N THR A 467 10.97 1.46 23.17
CA THR A 467 12.40 1.11 23.09
C THR A 467 12.74 0.00 24.07
N THR A 468 12.23 0.06 25.31
CA THR A 468 12.40 -1.00 26.31
C THR A 468 11.81 -2.33 25.85
N GLN A 469 10.65 -2.34 25.20
CA GLN A 469 10.08 -3.58 24.66
C GLN A 469 10.84 -4.09 23.42
N LEU A 470 11.37 -3.21 22.58
CA LEU A 470 12.24 -3.64 21.48
C LEU A 470 13.51 -4.32 22.00
N VAL A 471 14.06 -3.86 23.14
CA VAL A 471 15.18 -4.55 23.81
C VAL A 471 14.74 -5.86 24.43
N ARG A 472 13.58 -5.90 25.11
CA ARG A 472 13.05 -7.13 25.72
C ARG A 472 12.99 -8.29 24.74
N TRP A 473 12.55 -8.00 23.52
CA TRP A 473 12.32 -9.00 22.47
C TRP A 473 13.48 -9.09 21.47
N ASP A 474 14.70 -8.73 21.89
CA ASP A 474 15.95 -8.86 21.12
C ASP A 474 15.94 -8.19 19.73
N TYR A 475 15.06 -7.20 19.50
CA TYR A 475 15.08 -6.42 18.26
C TYR A 475 16.21 -5.40 18.22
N THR A 476 16.71 -4.96 19.38
CA THR A 476 17.83 -4.02 19.49
C THR A 476 18.62 -4.26 20.77
N SER A 477 19.83 -3.69 20.84
CA SER A 477 20.73 -3.82 21.99
C SER A 477 20.31 -2.95 23.19
N GLY A 478 20.65 -3.41 24.40
CA GLY A 478 20.26 -2.77 25.65
C GLY A 478 20.82 -1.37 25.90
N ASP A 479 21.90 -0.96 25.23
CA ASP A 479 22.42 0.42 25.29
C ASP A 479 21.39 1.45 24.79
N LYS A 480 20.40 1.02 23.98
CA LYS A 480 19.35 1.89 23.46
C LYS A 480 18.27 2.26 24.47
N ILE A 481 18.20 1.60 25.62
CA ILE A 481 17.23 1.97 26.67
C ILE A 481 17.49 3.39 27.17
N ALA A 482 18.76 3.74 27.39
CA ALA A 482 19.17 5.06 27.89
C ALA A 482 18.79 6.19 26.91
N ASP A 483 18.94 5.96 25.61
CA ASP A 483 18.52 6.89 24.55
C ASP A 483 16.98 6.98 24.46
N GLY A 484 16.29 5.88 24.77
CA GLY A 484 14.84 5.79 24.94
C GLY A 484 14.00 6.22 23.74
N GLY A 485 14.62 6.36 22.56
CA GLY A 485 13.99 6.92 21.37
C GLY A 485 13.41 8.33 21.53
N LYS A 486 13.80 9.04 22.59
CA LYS A 486 13.16 10.31 23.01
C LYS A 486 13.37 11.42 21.98
N ASP A 487 14.48 11.39 21.26
CA ASP A 487 14.82 12.38 20.23
C ASP A 487 13.98 12.24 18.95
N PHE A 488 13.28 11.12 18.76
CA PHE A 488 12.40 10.91 17.61
C PHE A 488 11.05 11.60 17.77
N PHE A 489 10.62 11.83 19.01
CA PHE A 489 9.32 12.41 19.35
C PHE A 489 9.47 13.93 19.51
N LEU A 490 8.84 14.69 18.61
CA LEU A 490 8.90 16.15 18.59
C LEU A 490 7.92 16.80 19.59
N THR A 491 7.98 16.36 20.85
CA THR A 491 7.08 16.76 21.93
C THR A 491 7.05 18.27 22.18
N ASP A 492 8.23 18.89 22.20
CA ASP A 492 8.35 20.33 22.46
C ASP A 492 7.74 21.15 21.32
N LEU A 493 7.98 20.72 20.08
CA LEU A 493 7.37 21.31 18.90
C LEU A 493 5.85 21.11 18.90
N ALA A 494 5.35 19.91 19.20
CA ALA A 494 3.92 19.65 19.26
C ALA A 494 3.23 20.54 20.30
N ARG A 495 3.85 20.72 21.47
CA ARG A 495 3.38 21.64 22.52
C ARG A 495 3.32 23.09 22.04
N GLU A 496 4.39 23.55 21.40
CA GLU A 496 4.50 24.90 20.86
C GLU A 496 3.38 25.17 19.85
N LEU A 497 3.20 24.26 18.89
CA LEU A 497 2.16 24.38 17.85
C LEU A 497 0.74 24.28 18.43
N ALA A 498 0.51 23.43 19.43
CA ALA A 498 -0.77 23.35 20.12
C ALA A 498 -1.11 24.68 20.82
N LYS A 499 -0.15 25.30 21.52
CA LYS A 499 -0.30 26.62 22.15
C LYS A 499 -0.61 27.71 21.12
N GLU A 500 0.07 27.69 19.96
CA GLU A 500 -0.23 28.62 18.85
C GLU A 500 -1.66 28.45 18.29
N LEU A 501 -2.22 27.25 18.35
CA LEU A 501 -3.61 26.95 17.96
C LEU A 501 -4.63 27.22 19.06
N GLY A 502 -4.20 27.59 20.27
CA GLY A 502 -5.08 27.77 21.43
C GLY A 502 -5.61 26.45 22.01
N VAL A 503 -4.90 25.35 21.76
CA VAL A 503 -5.20 24.02 22.33
C VAL A 503 -4.34 23.80 23.56
N ASP A 504 -4.94 23.33 24.65
CA ASP A 504 -4.22 22.97 25.86
C ASP A 504 -3.25 21.81 25.58
N ALA A 505 -1.99 21.98 25.99
CA ALA A 505 -0.96 20.97 25.88
C ALA A 505 -0.25 20.79 27.23
N PRO A 506 0.12 19.55 27.62
CA PRO A 506 0.87 19.29 28.85
C PRO A 506 2.19 20.06 28.93
N GLU A 507 2.63 20.38 30.15
CA GLU A 507 3.97 20.94 30.36
C GLU A 507 5.03 19.83 30.54
N GLU A 508 4.60 18.68 31.03
CA GLU A 508 5.42 17.49 31.15
C GLU A 508 5.66 16.83 29.78
N ILE A 509 6.86 16.29 29.59
CA ILE A 509 7.24 15.56 28.37
C ILE A 509 7.17 14.04 28.56
N THR A 510 7.14 13.58 29.80
CA THR A 510 7.03 12.18 30.22
C THR A 510 5.97 12.06 31.30
N ARG A 511 5.41 10.86 31.44
CA ARG A 511 4.48 10.49 32.52
C ARG A 511 4.66 9.01 32.86
N ILE A 512 4.16 8.62 34.03
CA ILE A 512 4.04 7.20 34.39
C ILE A 512 2.92 6.59 33.56
N GLU A 513 3.25 5.55 32.81
CA GLU A 513 2.30 4.83 31.97
C GLU A 513 1.59 3.75 32.79
N LYS A 514 0.25 3.80 32.78
CA LYS A 514 -0.61 2.86 33.52
C LYS A 514 -0.90 1.64 32.68
N MET A 515 -0.29 0.52 33.06
CA MET A 515 -0.44 -0.75 32.35
C MET A 515 -0.97 -1.83 33.29
N GLN A 516 -1.65 -2.82 32.71
CA GLN A 516 -2.36 -3.86 33.43
C GLN A 516 -1.46 -4.66 34.38
N PHE A 517 -0.21 -4.91 34.00
CA PHE A 517 0.69 -5.82 34.73
C PHE A 517 1.90 -5.11 35.35
N GLY A 518 1.80 -3.81 35.59
CA GLY A 518 2.78 -3.00 36.29
C GLY A 518 2.94 -1.64 35.63
N ASP A 519 2.92 -0.58 36.44
CA ASP A 519 3.16 0.77 35.96
C ASP A 519 4.57 0.88 35.37
N PHE A 520 4.70 1.60 34.26
CA PHE A 520 5.99 1.92 33.67
C PHE A 520 6.38 3.35 33.98
N ASP A 521 7.49 3.47 34.70
CA ASP A 521 8.17 4.72 34.92
C ASP A 521 9.33 4.83 33.90
N PRO A 522 9.29 5.81 32.99
CA PRO A 522 10.37 6.03 32.01
C PRO A 522 11.75 6.24 32.61
N ASP A 523 11.83 6.72 33.86
CA ASP A 523 13.10 6.95 34.55
C ASP A 523 13.66 5.68 35.18
N ASN A 524 12.85 4.62 35.30
CA ASN A 524 13.20 3.32 35.87
C ASN A 524 12.98 2.17 34.85
N ALA A 525 13.23 2.46 33.57
CA ALA A 525 12.93 1.55 32.47
C ALA A 525 13.69 0.21 32.51
N GLU A 526 14.95 0.21 32.95
CA GLU A 526 15.77 -1.00 33.08
C GLU A 526 15.25 -1.92 34.19
N ASP A 527 14.88 -1.35 35.34
CA ASP A 527 14.29 -2.10 36.45
C ASP A 527 12.93 -2.68 36.06
N TYR A 528 12.11 -1.90 35.34
CA TYR A 528 10.86 -2.40 34.79
C TYR A 528 11.09 -3.62 33.87
N LEU A 529 12.06 -3.53 32.95
CA LEU A 529 12.40 -4.63 32.04
C LEU A 529 12.82 -5.88 32.80
N LYS A 530 13.76 -5.73 33.75
CA LYS A 530 14.23 -6.84 34.56
C LYS A 530 13.09 -7.50 35.33
N ASN A 531 12.22 -6.72 35.97
CA ASN A 531 11.07 -7.22 36.70
C ASN A 531 10.09 -7.99 35.80
N GLN A 532 9.91 -7.55 34.55
CA GLN A 532 9.08 -8.27 33.58
C GLN A 532 9.68 -9.63 33.21
N ILE A 533 10.97 -9.68 32.89
CA ILE A 533 11.68 -10.92 32.55
C ILE A 533 11.68 -11.88 33.74
N ASP A 534 12.01 -11.40 34.94
CA ASP A 534 12.06 -12.23 36.15
C ASP A 534 10.67 -12.80 36.51
N LYS A 535 9.60 -12.04 36.24
CA LYS A 535 8.23 -12.44 36.57
C LYS A 535 7.62 -13.40 35.55
N PHE A 536 7.85 -13.18 34.26
CA PHE A 536 7.17 -13.90 33.18
C PHE A 536 8.06 -14.92 32.46
N GLY A 537 9.37 -14.89 32.70
CA GLY A 537 10.35 -15.82 32.11
C GLY A 537 10.66 -15.57 30.63
N VAL A 538 10.11 -14.50 30.06
CA VAL A 538 10.25 -14.06 28.66
C VAL A 538 10.27 -12.53 28.58
#